data_AF-A0A353TE70-F1
#
_entry.id   AF-A0A353TE70-F1
#
_cell.length_a   1.000
_cell.length_b   1.000
_cell.length_c   1.000
_cell.angle_alpha   90.00
_cell.angle_beta   90.00
_cell.angle_gamma   90.00
#
_symmetry.space_group_name_H-M   'P 1'
#
loop_
_entity.id
_entity.type
_entity.pdbx_description
1 polymer ?
#
loop_
_entity_poly.entity_id
_entity_poly.type
_entity_poly.pdbx_seq_one_letter_code
_entity_poly.pdbx_strand_id
1 'polypeptide(L)'
;AHDALVETHGALRQVAVSLNKIANDIRMLASGPRSGIGEITIPANEPGSSIMPGKVNPTQAEAVTMVCAQILGNDVTIGVAGMQGHFELNVFKPVMAANFLQSARLLGDAAVSFNEHCVSGIRPNLGRIKALVNNSLMLVTALNTKIGYYKAAEIAKAAHKNGTTLKEEAVRLGYVTAEDFDEWVKPGNMTKPLD
;
A
#
# COMPACT_ATOMS: atom_id res chain seq x y z
N ALA A 1 25.76 -29.85 0.41
CA ALA A 1 24.65 -29.05 1.00
C ALA A 1 23.66 -28.66 -0.10
N HIS A 2 22.63 -27.85 0.20
CA HIS A 2 21.55 -27.43 -0.73
C HIS A 2 21.41 -25.90 -0.76
N ASP A 3 22.54 -25.18 -0.75
CA ASP A 3 22.59 -23.73 -0.57
C ASP A 3 21.85 -22.96 -1.68
N ALA A 4 21.97 -23.43 -2.93
CA ALA A 4 21.23 -22.86 -4.05
C ALA A 4 19.70 -22.89 -3.84
N LEU A 5 19.17 -23.93 -3.19
CA LEU A 5 17.73 -24.03 -2.91
C LEU A 5 17.31 -23.05 -1.80
N VAL A 6 18.15 -22.89 -0.78
CA VAL A 6 17.95 -21.90 0.29
C VAL A 6 17.97 -20.47 -0.28
N GLU A 7 18.97 -20.15 -1.10
CA GLU A 7 19.09 -18.85 -1.76
C GLU A 7 17.90 -18.58 -2.69
N THR A 8 17.55 -19.56 -3.54
CA THR A 8 16.46 -19.40 -4.51
C THR A 8 15.11 -19.19 -3.80
N HIS A 9 14.86 -19.87 -2.68
CA HIS A 9 13.65 -19.63 -1.91
C HIS A 9 13.62 -18.23 -1.29
N GLY A 10 14.79 -17.68 -0.94
CA GLY A 10 14.93 -16.29 -0.51
C GLY A 10 14.39 -15.28 -1.53
N ALA A 11 14.50 -15.58 -2.83
CA ALA A 11 13.89 -14.77 -3.90
C ALA A 11 12.35 -14.86 -3.88
N LEU A 12 11.77 -16.07 -3.69
CA LEU A 12 10.31 -16.23 -3.54
C LEU A 12 9.78 -15.47 -2.31
N ARG A 13 10.51 -15.52 -1.19
CA ARG A 13 10.20 -14.72 0.00
C ARG A 13 10.19 -13.23 -0.31
N GLN A 14 11.20 -12.72 -1.03
CA GLN A 14 11.25 -11.30 -1.39
C GLN A 14 10.02 -10.86 -2.19
N VAL A 15 9.62 -11.66 -3.19
CA VAL A 15 8.40 -11.38 -3.96
C VAL A 15 7.17 -11.41 -3.07
N ALA A 16 7.06 -12.39 -2.15
CA ALA A 16 5.94 -12.45 -1.19
C ALA A 16 5.88 -11.21 -0.28
N VAL A 17 7.02 -10.68 0.18
CA VAL A 17 7.07 -9.44 0.98
C VAL A 17 6.53 -8.25 0.18
N SER A 18 6.98 -8.08 -1.07
CA SER A 18 6.50 -7.00 -1.94
C SER A 18 5.01 -7.15 -2.28
N LEU A 19 4.57 -8.36 -2.61
CA LEU A 19 3.18 -8.66 -2.96
C LEU A 19 2.24 -8.44 -1.77
N ASN A 20 2.66 -8.83 -0.55
CA ASN A 20 1.92 -8.54 0.67
C ASN A 20 1.69 -7.04 0.86
N LYS A 21 2.71 -6.20 0.63
CA LYS A 21 2.57 -4.75 0.71
C LYS A 21 1.57 -4.23 -0.33
N ILE A 22 1.68 -4.67 -1.58
CA ILE A 22 0.77 -4.27 -2.66
C ILE A 22 -0.69 -4.63 -2.33
N ALA A 23 -0.94 -5.86 -1.87
CA ALA A 23 -2.27 -6.29 -1.46
C ALA A 23 -2.82 -5.47 -0.28
N ASN A 24 -1.96 -5.13 0.68
CA ASN A 24 -2.29 -4.28 1.82
C ASN A 24 -2.67 -2.85 1.39
N ASP A 25 -1.91 -2.24 0.49
CA ASP A 25 -2.21 -0.91 -0.03
C ASP A 25 -3.56 -0.91 -0.74
N ILE A 26 -3.81 -1.88 -1.62
CA ILE A 26 -5.06 -1.99 -2.38
C ILE A 26 -6.26 -2.10 -1.43
N ARG A 27 -6.21 -3.00 -0.43
CA ARG A 27 -7.34 -3.13 0.52
C ARG A 27 -7.53 -1.89 1.40
N MET A 28 -6.46 -1.18 1.74
CA MET A 28 -6.55 0.06 2.52
C MET A 28 -7.14 1.20 1.68
N LEU A 29 -6.67 1.39 0.45
CA LEU A 29 -7.21 2.39 -0.49
C LEU A 29 -8.67 2.13 -0.84
N ALA A 30 -9.08 0.85 -0.88
CA ALA A 30 -10.46 0.43 -1.12
C ALA A 30 -11.35 0.42 0.15
N SER A 31 -10.82 0.73 1.33
CA SER A 31 -11.59 0.71 2.58
C SER A 31 -12.76 1.71 2.53
N GLY A 32 -13.96 1.29 2.95
CA GLY A 32 -15.15 2.12 2.84
C GLY A 32 -16.46 1.31 2.88
N PRO A 33 -17.53 1.73 2.17
CA PRO A 33 -17.53 2.81 1.16
C PRO A 33 -17.70 4.22 1.75
N ARG A 34 -18.07 4.35 3.03
CA ARG A 34 -18.34 5.66 3.67
C ARG A 34 -17.40 6.02 4.81
N SER A 35 -16.84 5.03 5.51
CA SER A 35 -16.06 5.22 6.75
C SER A 35 -14.60 4.79 6.62
N GLY A 36 -14.00 4.98 5.45
CA GLY A 36 -12.61 4.60 5.15
C GLY A 36 -11.90 5.60 4.23
N ILE A 37 -10.81 5.14 3.59
CA ILE A 37 -10.05 5.95 2.62
C ILE A 37 -10.86 6.12 1.34
N GLY A 38 -11.26 5.02 0.69
CA GLY A 38 -12.18 5.00 -0.45
C GLY A 38 -11.67 5.68 -1.72
N GLU A 39 -10.35 5.72 -1.93
CA GLU A 39 -9.72 6.32 -3.11
C GLU A 39 -9.87 5.46 -4.35
N ILE A 40 -10.00 4.15 -4.20
CA ILE A 40 -10.22 3.22 -5.29
C ILE A 40 -11.43 2.34 -5.01
N THR A 41 -11.96 1.73 -6.07
CA THR A 41 -12.90 0.61 -6.00
C THR A 41 -12.25 -0.61 -6.63
N ILE A 42 -12.64 -1.77 -6.13
CA ILE A 42 -12.18 -3.09 -6.59
C ILE A 42 -13.40 -3.93 -7.02
N PRO A 43 -13.21 -4.94 -7.88
CA PRO A 43 -14.28 -5.85 -8.29
C PRO A 43 -15.01 -6.50 -7.11
N ALA A 44 -16.34 -6.64 -7.25
CA ALA A 44 -17.18 -7.36 -6.32
C ALA A 44 -17.46 -8.76 -6.86
N ASN A 45 -16.63 -9.74 -6.48
CA ASN A 45 -16.72 -11.11 -6.99
C ASN A 45 -17.75 -11.95 -6.24
N GLU A 46 -17.95 -11.69 -4.94
CA GLU A 46 -18.89 -12.43 -4.10
C GLU A 46 -19.56 -11.54 -3.03
N PRO A 47 -20.71 -11.96 -2.47
CA PRO A 47 -21.28 -11.32 -1.29
C PRO A 47 -20.32 -11.41 -0.08
N GLY A 48 -19.98 -10.26 0.51
CA GLY A 48 -18.98 -10.16 1.57
C GLY A 48 -19.50 -10.42 2.98
N SER A 49 -20.81 -10.64 3.17
CA SER A 49 -21.38 -10.96 4.47
C SER A 49 -22.71 -11.67 4.34
N SER A 50 -22.92 -12.68 5.19
CA SER A 50 -24.19 -13.38 5.32
C SER A 50 -25.31 -12.53 5.93
N ILE A 51 -24.98 -11.46 6.68
CA ILE A 51 -25.96 -10.64 7.43
C ILE A 51 -26.02 -9.18 6.98
N MET A 52 -25.03 -8.68 6.23
CA MET A 52 -25.00 -7.30 5.73
C MET A 52 -25.21 -7.27 4.20
N PRO A 53 -26.46 -7.13 3.72
CA PRO A 53 -26.75 -7.05 2.29
C PRO A 53 -25.94 -5.94 1.61
N GLY A 54 -25.33 -6.25 0.46
CA GLY A 54 -24.55 -5.30 -0.33
C GLY A 54 -23.12 -5.03 0.18
N LYS A 55 -22.68 -5.64 1.29
CA LYS A 55 -21.27 -5.57 1.73
C LYS A 55 -20.39 -6.40 0.79
N VAL A 56 -19.29 -5.82 0.33
CA VAL A 56 -18.25 -6.46 -0.49
C VAL A 56 -16.91 -6.32 0.24
N ASN A 57 -16.14 -7.40 0.32
CA ASN A 57 -14.84 -7.43 1.00
C ASN A 57 -13.69 -7.53 -0.01
N PRO A 58 -12.47 -7.08 0.35
CA PRO A 58 -11.27 -7.25 -0.46
C PRO A 58 -10.69 -8.68 -0.35
N THR A 59 -11.49 -9.70 -0.61
CA THR A 59 -11.16 -11.13 -0.40
C THR A 59 -9.91 -11.60 -1.14
N GLN A 60 -9.68 -11.09 -2.36
CA GLN A 60 -8.49 -11.41 -3.14
C GLN A 60 -7.21 -10.88 -2.46
N ALA A 61 -7.27 -9.69 -1.85
CA ALA A 61 -6.15 -9.17 -1.06
C ALA A 61 -5.95 -9.98 0.23
N GLU A 62 -7.05 -10.42 0.88
CA GLU A 62 -6.98 -11.29 2.06
C GLU A 62 -6.26 -12.61 1.74
N ALA A 63 -6.67 -13.29 0.65
CA ALA A 63 -6.05 -14.54 0.19
C ALA A 63 -4.55 -14.37 -0.08
N VAL A 64 -4.16 -13.32 -0.81
CA VAL A 64 -2.75 -13.02 -1.09
C VAL A 64 -1.95 -12.82 0.20
N THR A 65 -2.48 -12.07 1.17
CA THR A 65 -1.74 -11.84 2.43
C THR A 65 -1.55 -13.13 3.25
N MET A 66 -2.53 -14.05 3.23
CA MET A 66 -2.37 -15.38 3.84
C MET A 66 -1.34 -16.24 3.12
N VAL A 67 -1.35 -16.25 1.78
CA VAL A 67 -0.34 -16.94 0.96
C VAL A 67 1.07 -16.41 1.26
N CYS A 68 1.23 -15.09 1.36
CA CYS A 68 2.52 -14.49 1.67
C CYS A 68 3.03 -14.94 3.06
N ALA A 69 2.15 -14.98 4.06
CA ALA A 69 2.50 -15.50 5.39
C ALA A 69 2.96 -16.96 5.33
N GLN A 70 2.28 -17.81 4.54
CA GLN A 70 2.68 -19.21 4.35
C GLN A 70 4.07 -19.32 3.71
N ILE A 71 4.36 -18.53 2.66
CA ILE A 71 5.67 -18.53 1.99
C ILE A 71 6.78 -18.14 2.96
N LEU A 72 6.55 -17.17 3.85
CA LEU A 72 7.53 -16.79 4.87
C LEU A 72 7.79 -17.92 5.88
N GLY A 73 6.76 -18.67 6.29
CA GLY A 73 6.93 -19.85 7.14
C GLY A 73 7.70 -20.99 6.44
N ASN A 74 7.45 -21.18 5.15
CA ASN A 74 8.17 -22.14 4.33
C ASN A 74 9.66 -21.77 4.18
N ASP A 75 9.98 -20.47 4.09
CA ASP A 75 11.37 -19.98 4.02
C ASP A 75 12.17 -20.34 5.28
N VAL A 76 11.58 -20.12 6.46
CA VAL A 76 12.19 -20.53 7.73
C VAL A 76 12.41 -22.04 7.77
N THR A 77 11.42 -22.82 7.33
CA THR A 77 11.52 -24.28 7.28
C THR A 77 12.67 -24.74 6.37
N ILE A 78 12.82 -24.13 5.19
CA ILE A 78 13.90 -24.43 4.24
C ILE A 78 15.27 -24.02 4.80
N GLY A 79 15.37 -22.85 5.43
CA GLY A 79 16.61 -22.40 6.10
C GLY A 79 17.06 -23.35 7.20
N VAL A 80 16.12 -23.78 8.07
CA VAL A 80 16.39 -24.79 9.10
C VAL A 80 16.76 -26.14 8.49
N ALA A 81 16.11 -26.58 7.42
CA ALA A 81 16.47 -27.83 6.76
C ALA A 81 17.85 -27.77 6.07
N GLY A 82 18.24 -26.59 5.55
CA GLY A 82 19.53 -26.37 4.90
C GLY A 82 20.73 -26.60 5.83
N MET A 83 20.61 -26.24 7.11
CA MET A 83 21.66 -26.42 8.11
C MET A 83 21.83 -27.86 8.63
N GLN A 84 20.93 -28.79 8.33
CA GLN A 84 20.93 -30.17 8.87
C GLN A 84 21.78 -31.16 8.05
N GLY A 85 22.79 -30.67 7.32
CA GLY A 85 23.72 -31.53 6.59
C GLY A 85 24.73 -32.20 7.53
N HIS A 86 24.89 -33.52 7.43
CA HIS A 86 25.95 -34.25 8.14
C HIS A 86 26.86 -34.94 7.12
N PHE A 87 28.15 -34.58 7.14
CA PHE A 87 29.18 -35.11 6.25
C PHE A 87 28.74 -35.06 4.76
N GLU A 88 28.69 -36.20 4.08
CA GLU A 88 28.42 -36.27 2.63
C GLU A 88 26.96 -36.02 2.25
N LEU A 89 26.02 -36.01 3.20
CA LEU A 89 24.59 -35.99 2.86
C LEU A 89 23.72 -35.16 3.81
N ASN A 90 22.99 -34.20 3.24
CA ASN A 90 21.80 -33.63 3.86
C ASN A 90 20.59 -34.52 3.54
N VAL A 91 19.95 -35.06 4.57
CA VAL A 91 18.79 -35.98 4.49
C VAL A 91 17.43 -35.27 4.62
N PHE A 92 17.41 -33.95 4.77
CA PHE A 92 16.19 -33.13 4.85
C PHE A 92 15.63 -32.75 3.46
N LYS A 93 16.11 -33.41 2.39
CA LYS A 93 15.71 -33.11 1.00
C LYS A 93 14.19 -33.09 0.77
N PRO A 94 13.40 -34.05 1.32
CA PRO A 94 11.95 -34.07 1.08
C PRO A 94 11.23 -32.82 1.61
N VAL A 95 11.56 -32.36 2.82
CA VAL A 95 10.91 -31.18 3.40
C VAL A 95 11.31 -29.89 2.67
N MET A 96 12.58 -29.79 2.22
CA MET A 96 13.04 -28.67 1.40
C MET A 96 12.28 -28.60 0.07
N ALA A 97 12.19 -29.72 -0.65
CA ALA A 97 11.50 -29.79 -1.93
C ALA A 97 9.99 -29.50 -1.80
N ALA A 98 9.33 -30.07 -0.79
CA ALA A 98 7.90 -29.86 -0.56
C ALA A 98 7.56 -28.39 -0.30
N ASN A 99 8.30 -27.73 0.61
CA ASN A 99 8.10 -26.32 0.94
C ASN A 99 8.40 -25.41 -0.27
N PHE A 100 9.47 -25.70 -1.02
CA PHE A 100 9.84 -24.91 -2.18
C PHE A 100 8.75 -24.96 -3.26
N LEU A 101 8.32 -26.17 -3.63
CA LEU A 101 7.29 -26.38 -4.65
C LEU A 101 5.94 -25.80 -4.22
N GLN A 102 5.59 -25.91 -2.94
CA GLN A 102 4.38 -25.30 -2.40
C GLN A 102 4.44 -23.77 -2.51
N SER A 103 5.54 -23.14 -2.07
CA SER A 103 5.70 -21.68 -2.16
C SER A 103 5.64 -21.18 -3.60
N ALA A 104 6.34 -21.84 -4.52
CA ALA A 104 6.34 -21.47 -5.93
C ALA A 104 4.94 -21.54 -6.55
N ARG A 105 4.19 -22.61 -6.25
CA ARG A 105 2.81 -22.78 -6.73
C ARG A 105 1.86 -21.74 -6.13
N LEU A 106 1.86 -21.60 -4.81
CA LEU A 106 0.99 -20.63 -4.12
C LEU A 106 1.24 -19.21 -4.60
N LEU A 107 2.50 -18.82 -4.79
CA LEU A 107 2.85 -17.48 -5.28
C LEU A 107 2.31 -17.24 -6.69
N GLY A 108 2.52 -18.21 -7.60
CA GLY A 108 2.03 -18.12 -8.97
C GLY A 108 0.51 -18.04 -9.04
N ASP A 109 -0.18 -18.98 -8.40
CA ASP A 109 -1.65 -19.07 -8.40
C ASP A 109 -2.27 -17.82 -7.75
N ALA A 110 -1.73 -17.35 -6.63
CA ALA A 110 -2.22 -16.15 -5.95
C ALA A 110 -1.99 -14.89 -6.78
N ALA A 111 -0.84 -14.74 -7.46
CA ALA A 111 -0.57 -13.59 -8.31
C ALA A 111 -1.52 -13.53 -9.52
N VAL A 112 -1.78 -14.68 -10.16
CA VAL A 112 -2.73 -14.78 -11.28
C VAL A 112 -4.15 -14.45 -10.81
N SER A 113 -4.62 -15.10 -9.75
CA SER A 113 -5.95 -14.85 -9.16
C SER A 113 -6.13 -13.38 -8.76
N PHE A 114 -5.12 -12.79 -8.10
CA PHE A 114 -5.18 -11.40 -7.68
C PHE A 114 -5.23 -10.43 -8.87
N ASN A 115 -4.50 -10.73 -9.94
CA ASN A 115 -4.54 -9.93 -11.16
C ASN A 115 -5.92 -9.99 -11.84
N GLU A 116 -6.42 -11.20 -12.06
CA GLU A 116 -7.68 -11.45 -12.77
C GLU A 116 -8.89 -10.92 -12.00
N HIS A 117 -8.94 -11.18 -10.70
CA HIS A 117 -10.14 -10.92 -9.88
C HIS A 117 -10.06 -9.64 -9.04
N CYS A 118 -8.95 -8.90 -9.07
CA CYS A 118 -8.82 -7.64 -8.33
C CYS A 118 -8.12 -6.55 -9.13
N VAL A 119 -6.84 -6.72 -9.45
CA VAL A 119 -5.98 -5.63 -9.98
C VAL A 119 -6.50 -5.09 -11.31
N SER A 120 -6.86 -5.97 -12.25
CA SER A 120 -7.35 -5.59 -13.59
C SER A 120 -8.62 -4.74 -13.56
N GLY A 121 -9.41 -4.85 -12.48
CA GLY A 121 -10.67 -4.16 -12.30
C GLY A 121 -10.61 -2.92 -11.42
N ILE A 122 -9.43 -2.51 -10.94
CA ILE A 122 -9.29 -1.30 -10.11
C ILE A 122 -9.79 -0.07 -10.87
N ARG A 123 -10.59 0.77 -10.19
CA ARG A 123 -11.06 2.07 -10.71
C ARG A 123 -10.86 3.17 -9.68
N PRO A 124 -10.35 4.35 -10.07
CA PRO A 124 -10.18 5.47 -9.15
C PRO A 124 -11.52 6.13 -8.81
N ASN A 125 -11.70 6.51 -7.55
CA ASN A 125 -12.78 7.36 -7.09
C ASN A 125 -12.32 8.83 -7.16
N LEU A 126 -12.40 9.43 -8.35
CA LEU A 126 -11.90 10.79 -8.60
C LEU A 126 -12.52 11.85 -7.67
N GLY A 127 -13.79 11.69 -7.30
CA GLY A 127 -14.46 12.59 -6.36
C GLY A 127 -13.83 12.55 -4.97
N ARG A 128 -13.59 11.34 -4.44
CA ARG A 128 -12.94 11.15 -3.14
C ARG A 128 -11.48 11.61 -3.16
N ILE A 129 -10.72 11.23 -4.18
CA ILE A 129 -9.32 11.63 -4.35
C ILE A 129 -9.20 13.16 -4.37
N LYS A 130 -10.02 13.85 -5.18
CA LYS A 130 -10.02 15.32 -5.24
C LYS A 130 -10.36 15.96 -3.89
N ALA A 131 -11.34 15.41 -3.17
CA ALA A 131 -11.70 15.90 -1.84
C ALA A 131 -10.56 15.74 -0.83
N LEU A 132 -9.86 14.61 -0.84
CA LEU A 132 -8.72 14.35 0.06
C LEU A 132 -7.53 15.27 -0.24
N VAL A 133 -7.18 15.45 -1.52
CA VAL A 133 -6.12 16.36 -1.93
C VAL A 133 -6.42 17.79 -1.48
N ASN A 134 -7.64 18.28 -1.73
CA ASN A 134 -8.03 19.65 -1.39
C ASN A 134 -8.10 19.90 0.13
N ASN A 135 -8.35 18.85 0.93
CA ASN A 135 -8.37 18.94 2.39
C ASN A 135 -7.00 18.72 3.04
N SER A 136 -5.97 18.37 2.26
CA SER A 136 -4.65 18.06 2.81
C SER A 136 -3.92 19.31 3.28
N LEU A 137 -3.54 19.32 4.56
CA LEU A 137 -2.70 20.38 5.13
C LEU A 137 -1.24 20.30 4.67
N MET A 138 -0.82 19.21 4.01
CA MET A 138 0.56 19.06 3.52
C MET A 138 0.83 19.81 2.22
N LEU A 139 -0.21 20.33 1.55
CA LEU A 139 -0.06 21.26 0.42
C LEU A 139 0.63 22.57 0.84
N VAL A 140 0.68 22.86 2.15
CA VAL A 140 1.41 24.00 2.73
C VAL A 140 2.90 24.00 2.38
N THR A 141 3.47 22.83 2.05
CA THR A 141 4.89 22.69 1.66
C THR A 141 5.23 23.52 0.42
N ALA A 142 4.27 23.77 -0.48
CA ALA A 142 4.44 24.67 -1.62
C ALA A 142 4.77 26.12 -1.19
N LEU A 143 4.38 26.52 0.02
CA LEU A 143 4.63 27.86 0.54
C LEU A 143 6.05 28.02 1.12
N ASN A 144 6.77 26.92 1.39
CA ASN A 144 8.09 26.99 2.04
C ASN A 144 9.08 27.86 1.26
N THR A 145 9.10 27.77 -0.07
CA THR A 145 10.00 28.55 -0.94
C THR A 145 9.56 30.00 -1.13
N LYS A 146 8.35 30.36 -0.68
CA LYS A 146 7.74 31.69 -0.85
C LYS A 146 7.77 32.51 0.44
N ILE A 147 7.45 31.88 1.56
CA ILE A 147 7.29 32.55 2.86
C ILE A 147 8.18 31.97 3.97
N GLY A 148 8.93 30.90 3.68
CA GLY A 148 9.77 30.20 4.66
C GLY A 148 9.01 29.18 5.51
N TYR A 149 9.77 28.22 6.06
CA TYR A 149 9.23 27.08 6.80
C TYR A 149 8.36 27.47 8.01
N TYR A 150 8.81 28.43 8.83
CA TYR A 150 8.10 28.76 10.07
C TYR A 150 6.70 29.35 9.83
N LYS A 151 6.57 30.25 8.84
CA LYS A 151 5.27 30.83 8.46
C LYS A 151 4.34 29.78 7.86
N ALA A 152 4.85 28.90 7.00
CA ALA A 152 4.08 27.77 6.47
C ALA A 152 3.62 26.81 7.58
N ALA A 153 4.51 26.45 8.51
CA ALA A 153 4.15 25.59 9.64
C ALA A 153 3.08 26.23 10.55
N GLU A 154 3.11 27.55 10.74
CA GLU A 154 2.09 28.28 11.48
C GLU A 154 0.72 28.22 10.78
N ILE A 155 0.66 28.44 9.46
CA ILE A 155 -0.58 28.30 8.66
C ILE A 155 -1.19 26.90 8.85
N ALA A 156 -0.39 25.84 8.70
CA ALA A 156 -0.89 24.47 8.83
C ALA A 156 -1.40 24.15 10.25
N LYS A 157 -0.68 24.63 11.28
CA LYS A 157 -1.10 24.45 12.68
C LYS A 157 -2.39 25.22 12.97
N ALA A 158 -2.52 26.44 12.47
CA ALA A 158 -3.73 27.23 12.62
C ALA A 158 -4.92 26.57 11.91
N ALA A 159 -4.73 26.09 10.68
CA ALA A 159 -5.77 25.42 9.90
C ALA A 159 -6.28 24.16 10.60
N HIS A 160 -5.35 23.35 11.12
CA HIS A 160 -5.71 22.17 11.91
C HIS A 160 -6.48 22.53 13.20
N LYS A 161 -6.00 23.53 13.95
CA LYS A 161 -6.61 23.96 15.22
C LYS A 161 -8.01 24.53 15.02
N ASN A 162 -8.20 25.31 13.95
CA ASN A 162 -9.44 26.03 13.70
C ASN A 162 -10.44 25.24 12.84
N GLY A 163 -10.02 24.12 12.24
CA GLY A 163 -10.85 23.36 11.30
C GLY A 163 -11.08 24.07 9.97
N THR A 164 -10.18 24.98 9.60
CA THR A 164 -10.24 25.81 8.39
C THR A 164 -9.27 25.29 7.32
N THR A 165 -9.36 25.84 6.12
CA THR A 165 -8.46 25.52 5.00
C THR A 165 -7.12 26.26 5.15
N LEU A 166 -6.09 25.74 4.47
CA LEU A 166 -4.80 26.43 4.37
C LEU A 166 -4.93 27.83 3.78
N LYS A 167 -5.80 28.02 2.78
CA LYS A 167 -6.01 29.31 2.11
C LYS A 167 -6.58 30.34 3.07
N GLU A 168 -7.62 29.97 3.83
CA GLU A 168 -8.24 30.85 4.83
C GLU A 168 -7.22 31.32 5.86
N GLU A 169 -6.38 30.41 6.38
CA GLU A 169 -5.39 30.76 7.40
C GLU A 169 -4.20 31.53 6.83
N ALA A 170 -3.76 31.22 5.62
CA ALA A 170 -2.69 31.95 4.94
C ALA A 170 -3.05 33.43 4.74
N VAL A 171 -4.30 33.70 4.36
CA VAL A 171 -4.85 35.05 4.23
C VAL A 171 -5.09 35.69 5.59
N ARG A 172 -5.70 34.97 6.55
CA ARG A 172 -5.99 35.49 7.90
C ARG A 172 -4.74 35.92 8.66
N LEU A 173 -3.64 35.16 8.53
CA LEU A 173 -2.34 35.48 9.13
C LEU A 173 -1.58 36.58 8.39
N GLY A 174 -2.06 37.00 7.20
CA GLY A 174 -1.45 38.05 6.39
C GLY A 174 -0.13 37.63 5.73
N TYR A 175 0.12 36.32 5.60
CA TYR A 175 1.37 35.81 5.00
C TYR A 175 1.29 35.66 3.50
N VAL A 176 0.09 35.42 2.96
CA VAL A 176 -0.15 35.15 1.54
C VAL A 176 -1.50 35.76 1.15
N THR A 177 -1.60 36.36 -0.03
CA THR A 177 -2.89 36.81 -0.59
C THR A 177 -3.70 35.62 -1.13
N ALA A 178 -5.00 35.80 -1.41
CA ALA A 178 -5.80 34.71 -1.96
C ALA A 178 -5.32 34.30 -3.37
N GLU A 179 -4.88 35.29 -4.14
CA GLU A 179 -4.36 35.17 -5.50
C GLU A 179 -3.01 34.45 -5.51
N ASP A 180 -2.07 34.87 -4.65
CA ASP A 180 -0.77 34.21 -4.50
C ASP A 180 -0.93 32.74 -4.08
N PHE A 181 -1.90 32.46 -3.18
CA PHE A 181 -2.16 31.09 -2.75
C PHE A 181 -2.61 30.21 -3.93
N ASP A 182 -3.57 30.68 -4.73
CA ASP A 182 -4.06 29.96 -5.91
C ASP A 182 -2.98 29.80 -6.99
N GLU A 183 -2.07 30.76 -7.09
CA GLU A 183 -0.96 30.70 -8.02
C GLU A 183 0.10 29.67 -7.59
N TRP A 184 0.47 29.67 -6.31
CA TRP A 184 1.59 28.88 -5.79
C TRP A 184 1.20 27.46 -5.37
N VAL A 185 -0.01 27.26 -4.83
CA VAL A 185 -0.46 25.96 -4.30
C VAL A 185 -1.27 25.22 -5.37
N LYS A 186 -0.56 24.60 -6.32
CA LYS A 186 -1.15 23.82 -7.41
C LYS A 186 -0.79 22.34 -7.27
N PRO A 187 -1.66 21.48 -6.70
CA PRO A 187 -1.35 20.07 -6.45
C PRO A 187 -0.84 19.30 -7.69
N GLY A 188 -1.37 19.62 -8.88
CA GLY A 188 -0.91 19.00 -10.13
C GLY A 188 0.57 19.25 -10.43
N ASN A 189 1.11 20.40 -10.02
CA ASN A 189 2.52 20.77 -10.20
C ASN A 189 3.43 20.23 -9.09
N MET A 190 2.87 19.67 -8.01
CA MET A 190 3.61 19.15 -6.84
C MET A 190 3.89 17.64 -6.94
N THR A 191 3.72 17.06 -8.13
CA THR A 191 3.91 15.61 -8.40
C THR A 191 5.28 15.26 -8.94
N LYS A 192 6.15 16.28 -9.14
CA LYS A 192 7.52 16.18 -9.61
C LYS A 192 8.42 17.19 -8.88
N PRO A 193 9.76 17.05 -8.94
CA PRO A 193 10.66 18.09 -8.46
C PRO A 193 10.37 19.44 -9.11
N LEU A 194 10.67 20.53 -8.41
CA LEU A 194 10.70 21.87 -9.00
C LEU A 194 11.91 21.92 -9.95
N ASP A 195 11.66 22.20 -11.23
CA ASP A 195 12.70 22.46 -12.23
C ASP A 195 13.48 23.74 -11.88
#